data_AF-A0A534EZR3-F1
#
_entry.id   AF-A0A534EZR3-F1
#
_cell.length_a   1.000
_cell.length_b   1.000
_cell.length_c   1.000
_cell.angle_alpha   90.00
_cell.angle_beta   90.00
_cell.angle_gamma   90.00
#
_symmetry.space_group_name_H-M   'P 1'
#
loop_
_entity.id
_entity.type
_entity.pdbx_description
1 polymer ?
#
loop_
_entity_poly.entity_id
_entity_poly.type
_entity_poly.pdbx_seq_one_letter_code
_entity_poly.pdbx_strand_id
1 'polypeptide(L)'
;MRWNPVAPLLALARERAAAWMRRRQGADLLPVALERRRLYILPTGTGVAFAALLFLMLIAGLNYGNSLALFLTFLLGAFALVAMQQCHRNLLGIAVLTVSAPAVFARARGAVHVTLANPAGLARYGVETALPESPAVAADLISPEPRRLELPLPALRRGIVRIERLRLATAHPFGLFRAWT
;
A
#
# COMPACT_ATOMS: atom_id res chain seq x y z
N MET A 1 -22.71 -14.03 6.00
CA MET A 1 -22.69 -12.60 6.37
C MET A 1 -21.88 -12.46 7.65
N ARG A 2 -20.56 -12.21 7.57
CA ARG A 2 -19.65 -12.21 8.74
C ARG A 2 -19.55 -10.78 9.29
N TRP A 3 -20.32 -10.50 10.33
CA TRP A 3 -20.27 -9.25 11.09
C TRP A 3 -18.90 -9.13 11.78
N ASN A 4 -18.14 -8.08 11.51
CA ASN A 4 -16.84 -7.81 12.16
C ASN A 4 -16.88 -6.44 12.86
N PRO A 5 -17.17 -6.38 14.17
CA PRO A 5 -17.49 -5.14 14.89
C PRO A 5 -16.30 -4.16 15.03
N VAL A 6 -15.07 -4.57 14.68
CA VAL A 6 -13.86 -3.74 14.74
C VAL A 6 -13.48 -3.07 13.41
N ALA A 7 -14.17 -3.42 12.31
CA ALA A 7 -13.97 -2.82 11.00
C ALA A 7 -14.11 -1.27 10.98
N PRO A 8 -15.10 -0.64 11.66
CA PRO A 8 -15.24 0.82 11.61
C PRO A 8 -14.13 1.55 12.37
N LEU A 9 -13.63 1.01 13.49
CA LEU A 9 -12.55 1.62 14.29
C LEU A 9 -11.21 1.64 13.53
N LEU A 10 -10.89 0.55 12.82
CA LEU A 10 -9.70 0.48 11.96
C LEU A 10 -9.84 1.34 10.70
N ALA A 11 -11.06 1.52 10.18
CA ALA A 11 -11.35 2.42 9.07
C ALA A 11 -11.17 3.89 9.48
N LEU A 12 -11.69 4.30 10.65
CA LEU A 12 -11.52 5.63 11.23
C LEU A 12 -10.05 5.95 11.57
N ALA A 13 -9.29 4.98 12.07
CA ALA A 13 -7.86 5.14 12.31
C ALA A 13 -7.07 5.29 10.99
N ARG A 14 -7.43 4.52 9.95
CA ARG A 14 -6.87 4.67 8.60
C ARG A 14 -7.20 6.01 7.97
N GLU A 15 -8.41 6.52 8.14
CA GLU A 15 -8.84 7.82 7.65
C GLU A 15 -8.16 8.98 8.38
N ARG A 16 -8.01 8.89 9.71
CA ARG A 16 -7.26 9.88 10.51
C ARG A 16 -5.77 9.87 10.19
N ALA A 17 -5.16 8.69 10.01
CA ALA A 17 -3.77 8.58 9.57
C ALA A 17 -3.59 9.17 8.16
N ALA A 18 -4.48 8.83 7.21
CA ALA A 18 -4.49 9.42 5.88
C ALA A 18 -4.68 10.95 5.93
N ALA A 19 -5.56 11.45 6.81
CA ALA A 19 -5.83 12.88 7.00
C ALA A 19 -4.68 13.65 7.64
N TRP A 20 -3.94 13.02 8.54
CA TRP A 20 -2.73 13.59 9.13
C TRP A 20 -1.60 13.63 8.10
N MET A 21 -1.48 12.60 7.27
CA MET A 21 -0.55 12.55 6.13
C MET A 21 -0.85 13.62 5.07
N ARG A 22 -2.14 13.91 4.79
CA ARG A 22 -2.58 15.00 3.87
C ARG A 22 -1.92 16.35 4.17
N ARG A 23 -1.56 16.62 5.43
CA ARG A 23 -0.97 17.91 5.82
C ARG A 23 0.54 17.99 5.58
N ARG A 24 1.22 16.88 5.30
CA ARG A 24 2.69 16.82 5.33
C ARG A 24 3.38 16.61 3.97
N GLN A 25 2.66 16.19 2.93
CA GLN A 25 3.30 15.73 1.67
C GLN A 25 3.45 16.77 0.55
N GLY A 26 2.87 17.98 0.64
CA GLY A 26 3.05 19.03 -0.38
C GLY A 26 2.53 18.64 -1.77
N ALA A 27 2.62 19.54 -2.75
CA ALA A 27 2.32 19.25 -4.15
C ALA A 27 3.58 18.71 -4.85
N ASP A 28 3.53 17.49 -5.38
CA ASP A 28 4.63 16.91 -6.14
C ASP A 28 4.49 17.23 -7.64
N LEU A 29 5.58 17.74 -8.23
CA LEU A 29 5.72 17.94 -9.68
C LEU A 29 6.19 16.62 -10.31
N LEU A 30 5.53 16.19 -11.38
CA LEU A 30 5.92 15.01 -12.15
C LEU A 30 7.18 15.32 -12.99
N PRO A 31 8.10 14.35 -13.19
CA PRO A 31 8.09 12.98 -12.67
C PRO A 31 8.52 12.89 -11.20
N VAL A 32 7.85 12.06 -10.39
CA VAL A 32 8.19 11.87 -8.98
C VAL A 32 8.68 10.45 -8.71
N ALA A 33 9.87 10.34 -8.10
CA ALA A 33 10.39 9.09 -7.61
C ALA A 33 9.94 8.86 -6.16
N LEU A 34 9.50 7.65 -5.84
CA LEU A 34 9.12 7.27 -4.48
C LEU A 34 10.35 7.13 -3.59
N GLU A 35 10.70 8.21 -2.90
CA GLU A 35 11.79 8.26 -1.92
C GLU A 35 11.39 7.67 -0.56
N ARG A 36 12.38 7.14 0.18
CA ARG A 36 12.22 6.53 1.52
C ARG A 36 11.36 7.35 2.49
N ARG A 37 11.52 8.68 2.50
CA ARG A 37 10.82 9.59 3.43
C ARG A 37 9.31 9.64 3.22
N ARG A 38 8.81 9.17 2.08
CA ARG A 38 7.39 9.22 1.71
C ARG A 38 6.67 7.89 1.88
N LEU A 39 7.41 6.81 2.18
CA LEU A 39 6.85 5.48 2.40
C LEU A 39 6.48 5.27 3.86
N TYR A 40 5.20 4.99 4.10
CA TYR A 40 4.69 4.59 5.41
C TYR A 40 4.32 3.12 5.39
N ILE A 41 4.66 2.39 6.45
CA ILE A 41 4.35 0.97 6.61
C ILE A 41 3.45 0.81 7.82
N LEU A 42 2.30 0.18 7.64
CA LEU A 42 1.42 -0.19 8.75
C LEU A 42 1.12 -1.69 8.75
N PRO A 43 1.02 -2.33 9.93
CA PRO A 43 0.58 -3.71 10.01
C PRO A 43 -0.87 -3.81 9.52
N THR A 44 -1.16 -4.87 8.77
CA THR A 44 -2.53 -5.21 8.36
C THR A 44 -3.28 -5.90 9.51
N GLY A 45 -4.56 -6.21 9.33
CA GLY A 45 -5.30 -6.99 10.33
C GLY A 45 -4.67 -8.36 10.62
N THR A 46 -4.12 -9.02 9.59
CA THR A 46 -3.37 -10.28 9.76
C THR A 46 -2.03 -10.05 10.45
N GLY A 47 -1.33 -8.95 10.15
CA GLY A 47 -0.10 -8.56 10.85
C GLY A 47 -0.32 -8.30 12.34
N VAL A 48 -1.42 -7.65 12.71
CA VAL A 48 -1.79 -7.43 14.11
C VAL A 48 -2.10 -8.75 14.82
N ALA A 49 -2.89 -9.64 14.20
CA ALA A 49 -3.18 -10.96 14.75
C ALA A 49 -1.90 -11.80 14.95
N PHE A 50 -0.98 -11.75 13.98
CA PHE A 50 0.32 -12.41 14.05
C PHE A 50 1.18 -11.86 15.20
N ALA A 51 1.25 -10.53 15.36
CA ALA A 51 1.96 -9.91 16.47
C ALA A 51 1.37 -10.28 17.84
N ALA A 52 0.04 -10.34 17.94
CA ALA A 52 -0.64 -10.78 19.16
C ALA A 52 -0.32 -12.25 19.50
N LEU A 53 -0.29 -13.12 18.48
CA LEU A 53 0.10 -14.52 18.65
C LEU A 53 1.55 -14.65 19.11
N LEU A 54 2.49 -13.92 18.49
CA LEU A 54 3.89 -13.90 18.92
C LEU A 54 4.05 -13.42 20.36
N PHE A 55 3.29 -12.40 20.75
CA PHE A 55 3.32 -11.90 22.12
C PHE A 55 2.81 -12.94 23.12
N LEU A 56 1.74 -13.66 22.78
CA LEU A 56 1.22 -14.74 23.62
C LEU A 56 2.22 -15.91 23.72
N MET A 57 2.85 -16.30 22.59
CA MET A 57 3.90 -17.32 22.58
C MET A 57 5.11 -16.91 23.42
N LEU A 58 5.50 -15.63 23.40
CA LEU A 58 6.58 -15.10 24.22
C LEU A 58 6.26 -15.25 25.71
N ILE A 59 5.06 -14.83 26.13
CA ILE A 59 4.61 -14.95 27.52
C ILE A 59 4.57 -16.41 27.95
N ALA A 60 3.99 -17.30 27.12
CA ALA A 60 3.92 -18.72 27.41
C ALA A 60 5.32 -19.35 27.50
N GLY A 61 6.21 -19.05 26.55
CA GLY A 61 7.59 -19.54 26.55
C GLY A 61 8.37 -19.09 27.79
N LEU A 62 8.21 -17.83 28.20
CA LEU A 62 8.80 -17.29 29.43
C LEU A 62 8.22 -17.93 30.68
N ASN A 63 6.89 -18.09 30.74
CA ASN A 63 6.19 -18.62 31.91
C ASN A 63 6.53 -20.09 32.18
N TYR A 64 6.62 -20.90 31.13
CA TYR A 64 6.92 -22.33 31.25
C TYR A 64 8.41 -22.67 31.12
N GLY A 65 9.29 -21.67 30.95
CA GLY A 65 10.71 -21.90 30.70
C GLY A 65 10.98 -22.73 29.44
N ASN A 66 10.09 -22.65 28.44
CA ASN A 66 10.16 -23.46 27.23
C ASN A 66 11.08 -22.80 26.19
N SER A 67 12.35 -23.20 26.20
CA SER A 67 13.37 -22.68 25.28
C SER A 67 13.03 -22.86 23.80
N LEU A 68 12.33 -23.95 23.43
CA LEU A 68 11.89 -24.18 22.05
C LEU A 68 10.82 -23.18 21.61
N ALA A 69 9.84 -22.91 22.49
CA ALA A 69 8.80 -21.91 22.23
C ALA A 69 9.39 -20.50 22.08
N LEU A 70 10.36 -20.15 22.93
CA LEU A 70 11.08 -18.87 22.82
C LEU A 70 11.87 -18.79 21.50
N PHE A 71 12.62 -19.83 21.15
CA PHE A 71 13.35 -19.90 19.89
C PHE A 71 12.44 -19.66 18.68
N LEU A 72 11.32 -20.38 18.60
CA LEU A 72 10.35 -20.23 17.51
C LEU A 72 9.74 -18.82 17.47
N THR A 73 9.45 -18.24 18.64
CA THR A 73 8.92 -16.87 18.75
C THR A 73 9.89 -15.84 18.18
N PHE A 74 11.17 -15.94 18.54
CA PHE A 74 12.20 -15.04 18.01
C PHE A 74 12.46 -15.26 16.52
N LEU A 75 12.45 -16.51 16.04
CA LEU A 75 12.60 -16.84 14.63
C LEU A 75 11.47 -16.21 13.79
N LEU A 76 10.22 -16.35 14.23
CA LEU A 76 9.07 -15.75 13.58
C LEU A 76 9.07 -14.21 13.69
N GLY A 77 9.58 -13.66 14.78
CA GLY A 77 9.82 -12.22 14.93
C GLY A 77 10.83 -11.69 13.91
N ALA A 78 11.96 -12.40 13.73
CA ALA A 78 12.94 -12.06 12.70
C ALA A 78 12.35 -12.16 11.29
N PHE A 79 11.54 -13.19 11.01
CA PHE A 79 10.79 -13.31 9.76
C PHE A 79 9.88 -12.09 9.51
N ALA A 80 9.16 -11.62 10.54
CA ALA A 80 8.31 -10.44 10.40
C ALA A 80 9.10 -9.17 10.07
N LEU A 81 10.29 -8.99 10.64
CA LEU A 81 11.17 -7.86 10.30
C LEU A 81 11.63 -7.92 8.84
N VAL A 82 12.01 -9.11 8.35
CA VAL A 82 12.38 -9.31 6.94
C VAL A 82 11.18 -9.07 6.02
N ALA A 83 10.00 -9.56 6.39
CA ALA A 83 8.75 -9.33 5.66
C ALA A 83 8.41 -7.82 5.57
N MET A 84 8.59 -7.08 6.67
CA MET A 84 8.42 -5.63 6.70
C MET A 84 9.39 -4.93 5.75
N GLN A 85 10.66 -5.30 5.77
CA GLN A 85 11.69 -4.74 4.89
C GLN A 85 11.40 -5.04 3.42
N GLN A 86 10.93 -6.26 3.10
CA GLN A 86 10.58 -6.63 1.73
C GLN A 86 9.38 -5.83 1.21
N CYS A 87 8.36 -5.62 2.06
CA CYS A 87 7.21 -4.77 1.75
C CYS A 87 7.65 -3.33 1.43
N HIS A 88 8.57 -2.78 2.22
CA HIS A 88 9.14 -1.45 1.98
C HIS A 88 9.90 -1.37 0.65
N ARG A 89 10.78 -2.33 0.38
CA ARG A 89 11.59 -2.38 -0.85
C ARG A 89 10.73 -2.52 -2.10
N ASN A 90 9.58 -3.20 -2.00
CA ASN A 90 8.68 -3.41 -3.12
C ASN A 90 8.16 -2.08 -3.72
N LEU A 91 7.93 -1.06 -2.88
CA LEU A 91 7.39 0.23 -3.32
C LEU A 91 8.47 1.34 -3.43
N LEU A 92 9.62 1.16 -2.77
CA LEU A 92 10.74 2.10 -2.80
C LEU A 92 11.37 2.23 -4.18
N GLY A 93 11.43 3.45 -4.73
CA GLY A 93 12.06 3.72 -6.02
C GLY A 93 11.20 3.41 -7.25
N ILE A 94 9.89 3.15 -7.10
CA ILE A 94 8.97 3.27 -8.24
C ILE A 94 8.87 4.75 -8.61
N ALA A 95 8.95 5.06 -9.89
CA ALA A 95 8.75 6.41 -10.40
C ALA A 95 7.39 6.54 -11.09
N VAL A 96 6.66 7.61 -10.80
CA VAL A 96 5.46 7.98 -11.55
C VAL A 96 5.90 8.93 -12.66
N LEU A 97 5.83 8.47 -13.91
CA LEU A 97 6.29 9.24 -15.07
C LEU A 97 5.22 10.22 -15.56
N THR A 98 4.03 9.69 -15.86
CA THR A 98 2.94 10.47 -16.46
C THR A 98 1.60 10.05 -15.88
N VAL A 99 0.71 11.03 -15.75
CA VAL A 99 -0.70 10.83 -15.42
C VAL A 99 -1.50 11.58 -16.48
N SER A 100 -2.25 10.86 -17.30
CA SER A 100 -3.07 11.45 -18.37
C SER A 100 -4.47 10.85 -18.37
N ALA A 101 -5.46 11.65 -18.71
CA ALA A 101 -6.85 11.21 -18.84
C ALA A 101 -7.37 11.71 -20.19
N PRO A 102 -7.84 10.84 -21.10
CA PRO A 102 -8.45 11.26 -22.35
C PRO A 102 -9.79 11.96 -22.06
N ALA A 103 -10.17 12.91 -22.92
CA ALA A 103 -11.45 13.58 -22.81
C ALA A 103 -12.59 12.59 -23.06
N VAL A 104 -13.55 12.53 -22.13
CA VAL A 104 -14.71 11.64 -22.22
C VAL A 104 -16.01 12.44 -22.05
N PHE A 105 -17.09 11.93 -22.66
CA PHE A 105 -18.41 12.54 -22.51
C PHE A 105 -18.93 12.45 -21.07
N ALA A 106 -19.76 13.40 -20.68
CA ALA A 106 -20.40 13.37 -19.37
C ALA A 106 -21.27 12.11 -19.22
N ARG A 107 -21.23 11.50 -18.04
CA ARG A 107 -21.84 10.20 -17.67
C ARG A 107 -21.24 8.97 -18.36
N ALA A 108 -20.14 9.11 -19.10
CA ALA A 108 -19.37 7.98 -19.61
C ALA A 108 -18.40 7.44 -18.55
N ARG A 109 -17.92 6.21 -18.76
CA ARG A 109 -16.82 5.62 -17.98
C ARG A 109 -15.49 6.14 -18.55
N GLY A 110 -14.88 7.09 -17.86
CA GLY A 110 -13.53 7.54 -18.17
C GLY A 110 -12.47 6.62 -17.55
N ALA A 111 -11.22 6.77 -18.01
CA ALA A 111 -10.07 6.12 -17.40
C ALA A 111 -8.94 7.12 -17.25
N VAL A 112 -8.25 7.06 -16.12
CA VAL A 112 -6.98 7.76 -15.92
C VAL A 112 -5.87 6.77 -16.20
N HIS A 113 -4.99 7.15 -17.12
CA HIS A 113 -3.79 6.40 -17.40
C HIS A 113 -2.65 6.90 -16.55
N VAL A 114 -2.07 5.99 -15.77
CA VAL A 114 -0.89 6.25 -14.94
C VAL A 114 0.25 5.40 -15.48
N THR A 115 1.36 6.03 -15.81
CA THR A 115 2.56 5.33 -16.25
C THR A 115 3.54 5.23 -15.10
N LEU A 116 3.79 4.01 -14.64
CA LEU A 116 4.76 3.71 -13.59
C LEU A 116 6.02 3.12 -14.20
N ALA A 117 7.19 3.60 -13.78
CA ALA A 117 8.48 3.04 -14.16
C ALA A 117 9.16 2.38 -12.95
N ASN A 118 9.87 1.30 -13.23
CA ASN A 118 10.67 0.58 -12.26
C ASN A 118 12.16 0.71 -12.63
N PRO A 119 12.81 1.84 -12.32
CA PRO A 119 14.20 2.08 -12.70
C PRO A 119 15.18 1.08 -12.08
N ALA A 120 14.80 0.40 -11.00
CA ALA A 120 15.67 -0.53 -10.29
C ALA A 120 15.75 -1.93 -10.94
N GLY A 121 14.90 -2.25 -11.93
CA GLY A 121 14.89 -3.55 -12.64
C GLY A 121 14.54 -4.78 -11.78
N LEU A 122 14.30 -4.61 -10.48
CA LEU A 122 13.86 -5.65 -9.56
C LEU A 122 12.38 -5.92 -9.75
N ALA A 123 11.95 -7.17 -9.87
CA ALA A 123 10.52 -7.49 -9.97
C ALA A 123 9.76 -7.02 -8.71
N ARG A 124 8.73 -6.19 -8.92
CA ARG A 124 7.84 -5.69 -7.87
C ARG A 124 6.44 -6.21 -8.12
N TYR A 125 5.79 -6.74 -7.09
CA TYR A 125 4.50 -7.39 -7.21
C TYR A 125 3.42 -6.70 -6.39
N GLY A 126 2.17 -6.80 -6.82
CA GLY A 126 1.02 -6.27 -6.07
C GLY A 126 1.17 -4.79 -5.75
N VAL A 127 1.59 -3.99 -6.74
CA VAL A 127 1.60 -2.53 -6.65
C VAL A 127 0.20 -2.05 -6.97
N GLU A 128 -0.50 -1.59 -5.95
CA GLU A 128 -1.84 -1.05 -6.04
C GLU A 128 -1.77 0.45 -6.31
N THR A 129 -2.53 0.88 -7.30
CA THR A 129 -2.73 2.28 -7.64
C THR A 129 -4.17 2.64 -7.39
N ALA A 130 -4.45 3.76 -6.73
CA ALA A 130 -5.81 4.18 -6.42
C ALA A 130 -5.99 5.69 -6.54
N LEU A 131 -7.13 6.10 -7.08
CA LEU A 131 -7.63 7.47 -6.94
C LEU A 131 -8.65 7.52 -5.79
N PRO A 132 -8.88 8.70 -5.17
CA PRO A 132 -9.86 8.85 -4.09
C PRO A 132 -11.26 8.35 -4.44
N GLU A 133 -11.68 8.50 -5.70
CA GLU A 133 -13.02 8.14 -6.18
C GLU A 133 -13.05 6.88 -7.06
N SER A 134 -11.98 6.08 -7.07
CA SER A 134 -11.83 4.92 -7.94
C SER A 134 -11.39 3.68 -7.16
N PRO A 135 -11.84 2.47 -7.53
CA PRO A 135 -11.27 1.24 -6.99
C PRO A 135 -9.76 1.15 -7.28
N ALA A 136 -9.03 0.55 -6.34
CA ALA A 136 -7.60 0.32 -6.52
C ALA A 136 -7.34 -0.71 -7.62
N VAL A 137 -6.38 -0.44 -8.49
CA VAL A 137 -5.91 -1.35 -9.54
C VAL A 137 -4.54 -1.86 -9.16
N ALA A 138 -4.43 -3.18 -8.98
CA ALA A 138 -3.17 -3.86 -8.69
C ALA A 138 -2.45 -4.25 -9.97
N ALA A 139 -1.13 -4.07 -9.99
CA ALA A 139 -0.28 -4.50 -11.08
C ALA A 139 1.11 -4.90 -10.62
N ASP A 140 1.75 -5.75 -11.42
CA ASP A 140 3.11 -6.23 -11.18
C ASP A 140 4.09 -5.50 -12.10
N LEU A 141 5.11 -4.86 -11.54
CA LEU A 141 6.18 -4.21 -12.29
C LEU A 141 7.38 -5.15 -12.32
N ILE A 142 7.30 -6.16 -13.20
CA ILE A 142 8.32 -7.20 -13.35
C ILE A 142 9.50 -6.72 -14.20
N SER A 143 9.21 -5.90 -15.21
CA SER A 143 10.20 -5.31 -16.12
C SER A 143 10.58 -3.89 -15.69
N PRO A 144 11.81 -3.42 -16.02
CA PRO A 144 12.16 -2.00 -15.91
C PRO A 144 11.35 -1.10 -16.85
N GLU A 145 10.68 -1.66 -17.87
CA GLU A 145 9.86 -0.91 -18.80
C GLU A 145 8.68 -0.21 -18.11
N PRO A 146 8.34 1.02 -18.53
CA PRO A 146 7.19 1.72 -18.00
C PRO A 146 5.89 0.95 -18.25
N ARG A 147 5.15 0.65 -17.19
CA ARG A 147 3.84 0.00 -17.27
C ARG A 147 2.74 1.03 -17.14
N ARG A 148 1.85 1.08 -18.13
CA ARG A 148 0.64 1.91 -18.11
C ARG A 148 -0.48 1.16 -17.39
N LEU A 149 -1.11 1.83 -16.44
CA LEU A 149 -2.25 1.35 -15.67
C LEU A 149 -3.47 2.21 -15.95
N GLU A 150 -4.62 1.58 -16.08
CA GLU A 150 -5.88 2.26 -16.35
C GLU A 150 -6.76 2.22 -15.10
N LEU A 151 -7.00 3.39 -14.54
CA LEU A 151 -7.81 3.57 -13.35
C LEU A 151 -9.19 4.09 -13.76
N PRO A 152 -10.27 3.34 -13.52
CA PRO A 152 -11.60 3.75 -13.95
C PRO A 152 -12.05 4.98 -13.17
N LEU A 153 -12.39 6.07 -13.86
CA LEU A 153 -12.86 7.30 -13.25
C LEU A 153 -14.25 7.64 -13.81
N PRO A 154 -15.32 7.60 -12.99
CA PRO A 154 -16.65 7.94 -13.47
C PRO A 154 -16.74 9.43 -13.79
N ALA A 155 -17.04 9.77 -15.05
CA ALA A 155 -17.20 11.16 -15.47
C ALA A 155 -18.60 11.67 -15.10
N LEU A 156 -18.85 11.91 -13.81
CA LEU A 156 -20.20 12.22 -13.29
C LEU A 156 -20.76 13.56 -13.78
N ARG A 157 -19.90 14.56 -14.03
CA ARG A 157 -20.30 15.91 -14.46
C ARG A 157 -19.41 16.40 -15.60
N ARG A 158 -19.99 17.22 -16.50
CA ARG A 158 -19.24 17.95 -17.53
C ARG A 158 -18.39 19.02 -16.85
N GLY A 159 -17.10 19.04 -17.12
CA GLY A 159 -16.15 20.01 -16.56
C GLY A 159 -14.74 19.45 -16.46
N ILE A 160 -13.82 20.25 -15.92
CA ILE A 160 -12.46 19.83 -15.64
C ILE A 160 -12.48 19.02 -14.34
N VAL A 161 -12.16 17.73 -14.43
CA VAL A 161 -11.97 16.88 -13.24
C VAL A 161 -10.52 17.00 -12.82
N ARG A 162 -10.27 17.61 -11.66
CA ARG A 162 -8.92 17.70 -11.09
C ARG A 162 -8.61 16.42 -10.31
N ILE A 163 -7.57 15.73 -10.74
CA ILE A 163 -7.00 14.61 -9.98
C ILE A 163 -6.04 15.19 -8.96
N GLU A 164 -6.50 15.34 -7.72
CA GLU A 164 -5.67 15.94 -6.67
C GLU A 164 -4.63 14.98 -6.10
N ARG A 165 -4.87 13.67 -6.18
CA ARG A 165 -3.99 12.67 -5.56
C ARG A 165 -4.04 11.33 -6.27
N LEU A 166 -2.87 10.77 -6.48
CA LEU A 166 -2.65 9.37 -6.82
C LEU A 166 -2.06 8.68 -5.59
N ARG A 167 -2.68 7.58 -5.15
CA ARG A 167 -2.17 6.76 -4.05
C ARG A 167 -1.51 5.51 -4.62
N LEU A 168 -0.31 5.21 -4.14
CA LEU A 168 0.38 3.95 -4.40
C LEU A 168 0.44 3.15 -3.10
N ALA A 169 0.14 1.86 -3.17
CA ALA A 169 0.20 0.97 -2.02
C ALA A 169 0.69 -0.42 -2.43
N THR A 170 1.17 -1.20 -1.46
CA THR A 170 1.45 -2.62 -1.66
C THR A 170 1.31 -3.37 -0.34
N ALA A 171 0.81 -4.60 -0.40
CA ALA A 171 0.78 -5.53 0.72
C ALA A 171 1.65 -6.79 0.46
N HIS A 172 2.41 -6.80 -0.64
CA HIS A 172 3.27 -7.91 -1.00
C HIS A 172 4.50 -7.98 -0.05
N PRO A 173 5.01 -9.17 0.33
CA PRO A 173 4.60 -10.52 -0.13
C PRO A 173 3.52 -11.17 0.72
N PHE A 174 3.63 -11.05 2.04
CA PHE A 174 2.90 -11.90 2.98
C PHE A 174 1.58 -11.29 3.47
N GLY A 175 1.25 -10.07 3.05
CA GLY A 175 0.06 -9.37 3.51
C GLY A 175 0.09 -8.98 4.99
N LEU A 176 1.21 -9.15 5.70
CA LEU A 176 1.39 -8.77 7.12
C LEU A 176 1.53 -7.26 7.30
N PHE A 177 2.13 -6.60 6.31
CA PHE A 177 2.36 -5.17 6.29
C PHE A 177 1.78 -4.58 5.02
N ARG A 178 1.34 -3.33 5.09
CA ARG A 178 0.93 -2.55 3.93
C ARG A 178 1.76 -1.27 3.89
N ALA A 179 2.55 -1.13 2.83
CA ALA A 179 3.24 0.09 2.52
C ALA A 179 2.35 0.99 1.64
N TRP A 180 2.37 2.29 1.88
CA TRP A 180 1.65 3.26 1.04
C TRP A 180 2.34 4.62 1.01
N THR A 181 1.96 5.43 0.03
CA THR A 181 2.34 6.85 -0.09
C THR A 181 1.14 7.74 -0.31
#